data_AF-A0A7S3H6Y7-F1
#
_entry.id   AF-A0A7S3H6Y7-F1
#
_cell.length_a   1.000
_cell.length_b   1.000
_cell.length_c   1.000
_cell.angle_alpha   90.00
_cell.angle_beta   90.00
_cell.angle_gamma   90.00
#
_symmetry.space_group_name_H-M   'P 1'
#
loop_
_entity.id
_entity.type
_entity.pdbx_description
1 polymer ?
#
loop_
_entity_poly.entity_id
_entity_poly.type
_entity_poly.pdbx_seq_one_letter_code
_entity_poly.pdbx_strand_id
1 'polypeptide(L)'
;AISKRLDDLSASLGAYQTRFVEFRSQTEVSHAAHLKLSDLTQSVHRDADTLQNNVKADVDKLVLKLDQKDPVTGAMRYGETSKAKITGFAKRVEELSLEFTQLKSDLDNYTAANGTSLNDVPPVPPVDVKLSRLQAPVMGPIRNIDRYVEFPTGDAVSDSIEKSLSPEDIELEEKARQVRERKAHEAEHHKNVQEQLQAQLEDYMVFFNSIADLQAKRIASKSEWSTVDERIAQLALNEKVQTLREALKTILGILERIISRPDDIAARRLRITHPVLKEKLTGVSGGMELLMALGFRARLQKLETPTDAKSATTAQLAPLATLETTLAVHHQHSLSSDPSSQVSYGVSIFELLSPATLYDAHLEMQEPSLESLTSSSAEGSGKTDKLSWLDWFDSLGNYKASIEEALVRA
;
A
#
# COMPACT_ATOMS: atom_id res chain seq x y z
N ALA A 1 7.39 -26.06 -2.57
CA ALA A 1 7.16 -25.12 -1.44
C ALA A 1 8.46 -24.52 -0.92
N ILE A 2 9.38 -25.29 -0.32
CA ILE A 2 10.63 -24.76 0.26
C ILE A 2 11.51 -24.06 -0.79
N SER A 3 11.65 -24.63 -2.00
CA SER A 3 12.39 -23.97 -3.10
C SER A 3 11.82 -22.59 -3.43
N LYS A 4 10.50 -22.47 -3.61
CA LYS A 4 9.84 -21.20 -3.90
C LYS A 4 10.12 -20.16 -2.80
N ARG A 5 10.01 -20.56 -1.52
CA ARG A 5 10.34 -19.67 -0.38
C ARG A 5 11.79 -19.20 -0.43
N LEU A 6 12.73 -20.05 -0.86
CA LEU A 6 14.13 -19.67 -1.00
C LEU A 6 14.32 -18.66 -2.15
N ASP A 7 13.64 -18.88 -3.28
CA ASP A 7 13.68 -17.96 -4.42
C ASP A 7 13.10 -16.59 -4.04
N ASP A 8 11.99 -16.57 -3.29
CA ASP A 8 11.36 -15.35 -2.77
C ASP A 8 12.32 -14.60 -1.80
N LEU A 9 12.98 -15.31 -0.88
CA LEU A 9 13.96 -14.73 0.05
C LEU A 9 15.21 -14.20 -0.67
N SER A 10 15.68 -14.89 -1.71
CA SER A 10 16.79 -14.44 -2.55
C SER A 10 16.44 -13.16 -3.30
N ALA A 11 15.21 -13.05 -3.82
CA ALA A 11 14.73 -11.83 -4.45
C ALA A 11 14.62 -10.66 -3.46
N SER A 12 14.10 -10.90 -2.24
CA SER A 12 14.06 -9.90 -1.17
C SER A 12 15.46 -9.41 -0.80
N LEU A 13 16.44 -10.32 -0.68
CA LEU A 13 17.82 -9.96 -0.36
C LEU A 13 18.44 -9.01 -1.40
N GLY A 14 18.24 -9.29 -2.69
CA GLY A 14 18.70 -8.41 -3.77
C GLY A 14 18.03 -7.02 -3.71
N ALA A 15 16.75 -6.97 -3.36
CA ALA A 15 16.03 -5.71 -3.17
C ALA A 15 16.57 -4.92 -1.95
N TYR A 16 16.87 -5.60 -0.83
CA TYR A 16 17.44 -4.98 0.36
C TYR A 16 18.83 -4.42 0.11
N GLN A 17 19.70 -5.17 -0.57
CA GLN A 17 21.03 -4.69 -0.96
C GLN A 17 20.94 -3.43 -1.83
N THR A 18 20.03 -3.41 -2.80
CA THR A 18 19.81 -2.25 -3.68
C THR A 18 19.37 -1.03 -2.87
N ARG A 19 18.35 -1.18 -2.01
CA ARG A 19 17.85 -0.10 -1.14
C ARG A 19 18.91 0.41 -0.17
N PHE A 20 19.74 -0.48 0.37
CA PHE A 20 20.81 -0.08 1.29
C PHE A 20 21.89 0.74 0.59
N VAL A 21 22.26 0.37 -0.64
CA VAL A 21 23.19 1.17 -1.47
C VAL A 21 22.60 2.54 -1.81
N GLU A 22 21.33 2.59 -2.20
CA GLU A 22 20.62 3.86 -2.43
C GLU A 22 20.64 4.73 -1.17
N PHE A 23 20.38 4.14 -0.01
CA PHE A 23 20.39 4.85 1.26
C PHE A 23 21.77 5.43 1.61
N ARG A 24 22.83 4.66 1.41
CA ARG A 24 24.21 5.11 1.62
C ARG A 24 24.63 6.25 0.69
N SER A 25 24.01 6.35 -0.49
CA SER A 25 24.32 7.41 -1.47
C SER A 25 23.66 8.75 -1.16
N GLN A 26 22.68 8.78 -0.24
CA GLN A 26 22.01 10.02 0.14
C GLN A 26 22.91 10.85 1.07
N THR A 27 23.25 12.07 0.65
CA THR A 27 24.12 12.99 1.39
C THR A 27 23.41 13.72 2.54
N GLU A 28 22.08 13.75 2.54
CA GLU A 28 21.27 14.41 3.57
C GLU A 28 20.39 13.39 4.30
N VAL A 29 20.68 13.20 5.59
CA VAL A 29 19.90 12.30 6.44
C VAL A 29 18.67 13.07 6.96
N SER A 30 17.58 13.02 6.19
CA SER A 30 16.29 13.53 6.67
C SER A 30 15.67 12.60 7.71
N HIS A 31 14.78 13.12 8.57
CA HIS A 31 14.00 12.29 9.49
C HIS A 31 13.23 11.18 8.77
N ALA A 32 12.70 11.48 7.58
CA ALA A 32 12.04 10.51 6.71
C ALA A 32 13.00 9.40 6.23
N ALA A 33 14.28 9.73 6.03
CA ALA A 33 15.29 8.73 5.71
C ALA A 33 15.52 7.78 6.91
N HIS A 34 15.65 8.31 8.14
CA HIS A 34 15.79 7.46 9.32
C HIS A 34 14.64 6.47 9.52
N LEU A 35 13.40 6.89 9.30
CA LEU A 35 12.23 6.00 9.36
C LEU A 35 12.33 4.89 8.31
N LYS A 36 12.65 5.23 7.05
CA LYS A 36 12.85 4.25 5.97
C LYS A 36 13.97 3.26 6.27
N LEU A 37 15.06 3.72 6.89
CA LEU A 37 16.16 2.85 7.31
C LEU A 37 15.72 1.89 8.40
N SER A 38 15.01 2.39 9.43
CA SER A 38 14.46 1.54 10.50
C SER A 38 13.55 0.45 9.95
N ASP A 39 12.65 0.80 9.02
CA ASP A 39 11.74 -0.16 8.38
C ASP A 39 12.51 -1.21 7.56
N LEU A 40 13.55 -0.78 6.84
CA LEU A 40 14.46 -1.68 6.13
C LEU A 40 15.16 -2.65 7.09
N THR A 41 15.65 -2.15 8.22
CA THR A 41 16.30 -2.96 9.27
C THR A 41 15.38 -4.02 9.82
N GLN A 42 14.16 -3.64 10.18
CA GLN A 42 13.17 -4.60 10.70
C GLN A 42 12.79 -5.65 9.65
N SER A 43 12.69 -5.26 8.38
CA SER A 43 12.37 -6.18 7.28
C SER A 43 13.49 -7.21 7.05
N VAL A 44 14.75 -6.75 6.99
CA VAL A 44 15.93 -7.63 6.87
C VAL A 44 16.01 -8.60 8.05
N HIS A 45 15.74 -8.14 9.28
CA HIS A 45 15.72 -8.98 10.46
C HIS A 45 14.66 -10.09 10.37
N ARG A 46 13.43 -9.74 10.00
CA ARG A 46 12.32 -10.70 9.88
C ARG A 46 12.61 -11.78 8.84
N ASP A 47 13.17 -11.41 7.70
CA ASP A 47 13.48 -12.35 6.61
C ASP A 47 14.68 -13.23 6.96
N ALA A 48 15.70 -12.67 7.61
CA ALA A 48 16.82 -13.43 8.15
C ALA A 48 16.35 -14.48 9.17
N ASP A 49 15.48 -14.10 10.10
CA ASP A 49 14.90 -15.01 11.09
C ASP A 49 14.03 -16.09 10.42
N THR A 50 13.30 -15.74 9.36
CA THR A 50 12.51 -16.70 8.58
C THR A 50 13.39 -17.72 7.87
N LEU A 51 14.49 -17.27 7.25
CA LEU A 51 15.48 -18.14 6.61
C LEU A 51 16.12 -19.09 7.63
N GLN A 52 16.53 -18.55 8.78
CA GLN A 52 17.23 -19.29 9.84
C GLN A 52 16.31 -20.30 10.55
N ASN A 53 15.12 -19.88 10.96
CA ASN A 53 14.26 -20.68 11.84
C ASN A 53 13.36 -21.65 11.07
N ASN A 54 12.96 -21.30 9.85
CA ASN A 54 12.01 -22.13 9.08
C ASN A 54 12.73 -22.90 7.97
N VAL A 55 13.39 -22.19 7.04
CA VAL A 55 13.93 -22.81 5.83
C VAL A 55 15.12 -23.70 6.15
N LYS A 56 16.08 -23.20 6.94
CA LYS A 56 17.27 -23.98 7.33
C LYS A 56 16.89 -25.21 8.14
N ALA A 57 15.99 -25.07 9.13
CA ALA A 57 15.50 -26.20 9.92
C ALA A 57 14.84 -27.29 9.06
N ASP A 58 14.05 -26.93 8.04
CA ASP A 58 13.44 -27.92 7.16
C ASP A 58 14.44 -28.58 6.20
N VAL A 59 15.46 -27.84 5.77
CA VAL A 59 16.56 -28.38 4.97
C VAL A 59 17.43 -29.33 5.79
N ASP A 60 17.76 -28.99 7.04
CA ASP A 60 18.53 -29.85 7.93
C ASP A 60 17.80 -31.18 8.16
N LYS A 61 16.46 -31.14 8.31
CA LYS A 61 15.63 -32.36 8.35
C LYS A 61 15.71 -33.19 7.07
N LEU A 62 15.81 -32.55 5.90
CA LEU A 62 15.96 -33.26 4.62
C LEU A 62 17.35 -33.88 4.49
N VAL A 63 18.40 -33.13 4.88
CA VAL A 63 19.78 -33.62 4.87
C VAL A 63 19.93 -34.82 5.81
N LEU A 64 19.37 -34.77 7.02
CA LEU A 64 19.36 -35.91 7.94
C LEU A 64 18.66 -37.16 7.38
N LYS A 65 17.70 -36.98 6.47
CA LYS A 65 16.98 -38.09 5.82
C LYS A 65 17.74 -38.69 4.64
N LEU A 66 18.78 -38.02 4.11
CA LEU A 66 19.51 -38.50 2.93
C LEU A 66 20.19 -39.84 3.14
N ASP A 67 20.73 -40.08 4.33
CA ASP A 67 21.47 -41.30 4.66
C ASP A 67 20.58 -42.37 5.33
N GLN A 68 19.27 -42.10 5.45
CA GLN A 68 18.32 -43.10 5.93
C GLN A 68 18.11 -44.17 4.86
N LYS A 69 18.28 -45.43 5.25
CA LYS A 69 17.88 -46.57 4.43
C LYS A 69 16.38 -46.81 4.56
N ASP A 70 15.78 -47.28 3.48
CA ASP A 70 14.41 -47.77 3.50
C ASP A 70 14.33 -48.98 4.46
N PRO A 71 13.40 -48.96 5.44
CA PRO A 71 13.35 -49.97 6.48
C PRO A 71 12.94 -51.36 5.97
N VAL A 72 12.31 -51.45 4.80
CA VAL A 72 11.83 -52.70 4.23
C VAL A 72 12.87 -53.29 3.27
N THR A 73 13.45 -52.45 2.41
CA THR A 73 14.35 -52.91 1.34
C THR A 73 15.83 -52.82 1.70
N GLY A 74 16.19 -52.03 2.72
CA GLY A 74 17.59 -51.74 3.07
C GLY A 74 18.34 -50.89 2.05
N ALA A 75 17.70 -50.51 0.94
CA ALA A 75 18.25 -49.61 -0.07
C ALA A 75 18.27 -48.17 0.45
N MET A 76 19.10 -47.31 -0.16
CA MET A 76 19.08 -45.88 0.16
C MET A 76 17.71 -45.29 -0.22
N ARG A 77 17.09 -44.56 0.71
CA ARG A 77 15.75 -43.98 0.51
C ARG A 77 15.73 -42.93 -0.61
N TYR A 78 16.86 -42.28 -0.85
CA TYR A 78 17.04 -41.29 -1.90
C TYR A 78 18.16 -41.76 -2.84
N GLY A 79 17.88 -41.77 -4.16
CA GLY A 79 18.90 -42.02 -5.18
C GLY A 79 19.94 -40.90 -5.25
N GLU A 80 21.07 -41.16 -5.91
CA GLU A 80 22.19 -40.22 -6.03
C GLU A 80 21.78 -38.85 -6.61
N THR A 81 20.85 -38.85 -7.57
CA THR A 81 20.32 -37.62 -8.18
C THR A 81 19.54 -36.75 -7.19
N SER A 82 18.70 -37.38 -6.34
CA SER A 82 17.98 -36.68 -5.28
C SER A 82 18.94 -36.20 -4.18
N LYS A 83 19.95 -37.01 -3.84
CA LYS A 83 21.00 -36.63 -2.90
C LYS A 83 21.73 -35.37 -3.36
N ALA A 84 22.21 -35.35 -4.60
CA ALA A 84 22.88 -34.20 -5.20
C ALA A 84 22.01 -32.93 -5.21
N LYS A 85 20.71 -33.07 -5.52
CA LYS A 85 19.76 -31.95 -5.50
C LYS A 85 19.56 -31.37 -4.09
N ILE A 86 19.40 -32.23 -3.08
CA ILE A 86 19.19 -31.79 -1.69
C ILE A 86 20.47 -31.16 -1.14
N THR A 87 21.65 -31.72 -1.38
CA THR A 87 22.92 -31.11 -0.96
C THR A 87 23.18 -29.77 -1.65
N GLY A 88 22.89 -29.67 -2.96
CA GLY A 88 23.01 -28.40 -3.68
C GLY A 88 21.98 -27.36 -3.25
N PHE A 89 20.81 -27.80 -2.77
CA PHE A 89 19.83 -26.90 -2.15
C PHE A 89 20.29 -26.43 -0.77
N ALA A 90 20.82 -27.34 0.06
CA ALA A 90 21.33 -27.00 1.38
C ALA A 90 22.48 -25.99 1.34
N LYS A 91 23.41 -26.18 0.41
CA LYS A 91 24.51 -25.22 0.17
C LYS A 91 24.00 -23.82 -0.16
N ARG A 92 22.98 -23.71 -1.02
CA ARG A 92 22.36 -22.41 -1.38
C ARG A 92 21.69 -21.72 -0.19
N VAL A 93 21.03 -22.49 0.69
CA VAL A 93 20.45 -21.94 1.94
C VAL A 93 21.54 -21.42 2.87
N GLU A 94 22.66 -22.12 2.97
CA GLU A 94 23.81 -21.70 3.78
C GLU A 94 24.46 -20.42 3.23
N GLU A 95 24.68 -20.35 1.92
CA GLU A 95 25.18 -19.14 1.24
C GLU A 95 24.26 -17.94 1.48
N LEU A 96 22.94 -18.10 1.29
CA LEU A 96 21.97 -17.03 1.56
C LEU A 96 21.93 -16.62 3.04
N SER A 97 22.07 -17.57 3.96
CA SER A 97 22.10 -17.30 5.40
C SER A 97 23.32 -16.46 5.79
N LEU A 98 24.47 -16.73 5.18
CA LEU A 98 25.68 -15.92 5.34
C LEU A 98 25.46 -14.49 4.83
N GLU A 99 24.87 -14.33 3.64
CA GLU A 99 24.61 -13.01 3.05
C GLU A 99 23.62 -12.17 3.87
N PHE A 100 22.52 -12.77 4.38
CA PHE A 100 21.59 -12.10 5.29
C PHE A 100 22.27 -11.67 6.59
N THR A 101 23.14 -12.52 7.14
CA THR A 101 23.89 -12.22 8.38
C THR A 101 24.84 -11.04 8.16
N GLN A 102 25.55 -11.02 7.03
CA GLN A 102 26.44 -9.92 6.67
C GLN A 102 25.66 -8.62 6.48
N LEU A 103 24.57 -8.66 5.71
CA LEU A 103 23.73 -7.47 5.47
C LEU A 103 23.15 -6.92 6.78
N LYS A 104 22.67 -7.79 7.67
CA LYS A 104 22.19 -7.42 8.99
C LYS A 104 23.29 -6.71 9.81
N SER A 105 24.49 -7.28 9.85
CA SER A 105 25.63 -6.66 10.54
C SER A 105 25.99 -5.28 9.95
N ASP A 106 25.99 -5.14 8.63
CA ASP A 106 26.28 -3.87 7.96
C ASP A 106 25.22 -2.80 8.29
N LEU A 107 23.95 -3.20 8.35
CA LEU A 107 22.83 -2.32 8.70
C LEU A 107 22.86 -1.89 10.16
N ASP A 108 23.15 -2.81 11.08
CA ASP A 108 23.25 -2.53 12.51
C ASP A 108 24.42 -1.58 12.78
N ASN A 109 25.57 -1.81 12.15
CA ASN A 109 26.73 -0.92 12.23
C ASN A 109 26.40 0.48 11.67
N TYR A 110 25.71 0.56 10.54
CA TYR A 110 25.32 1.83 9.94
C TYR A 110 24.31 2.61 10.80
N THR A 111 23.34 1.91 11.40
CA THR A 111 22.33 2.52 12.27
C THR A 111 22.96 2.99 13.57
N ALA A 112 23.86 2.21 14.16
CA ALA A 112 24.60 2.57 15.37
C ALA A 112 25.51 3.79 15.15
N ALA A 113 26.20 3.86 14.00
CA ALA A 113 27.10 4.97 13.67
C ALA A 113 26.35 6.30 13.46
N ASN A 114 25.12 6.27 12.93
CA ASN A 114 24.34 7.47 12.62
C ASN A 114 23.28 7.82 13.68
N GLY A 115 23.15 7.02 14.74
CA GLY A 115 22.05 7.13 15.71
C GLY A 115 22.24 8.13 16.85
N THR A 116 23.44 8.68 17.06
CA THR A 116 23.76 9.42 18.30
C THR A 116 24.43 10.79 18.15
N SER A 117 24.91 11.20 16.97
CA SER A 117 25.46 12.55 16.77
C SER A 117 24.94 13.14 15.47
N LEU A 118 24.08 14.16 15.57
CA LEU A 118 23.53 14.88 14.42
C LEU A 118 24.60 15.67 13.64
N ASN A 119 25.85 15.74 14.14
CA ASN A 119 26.90 16.62 13.60
C ASN A 119 28.24 15.94 13.28
N ASP A 120 28.43 14.66 13.62
CA ASP A 120 29.66 13.94 13.30
C ASP A 120 29.38 12.86 12.25
N VAL A 121 29.44 13.23 10.98
CA VAL A 121 29.48 12.25 9.88
C VAL A 121 30.93 11.82 9.70
N PRO A 122 31.35 10.62 10.15
CA PRO A 122 32.68 10.11 9.81
C PRO A 122 32.76 9.88 8.29
N PRO A 123 33.91 10.16 7.66
CA PRO A 123 34.10 9.92 6.25
C PRO A 123 33.92 8.42 5.94
N VAL A 124 32.96 8.11 5.07
CA VAL A 124 32.68 6.74 4.63
C VAL A 124 33.90 6.23 3.84
N PRO A 125 34.58 5.15 4.27
CA PRO A 125 35.62 4.55 3.44
C PRO A 125 34.99 3.96 2.18
N PRO A 126 35.62 4.08 1.00
CA PRO A 126 35.11 3.51 -0.23
C PRO A 126 35.09 1.98 -0.09
N VAL A 127 33.88 1.42 0.05
CA VAL A 127 33.70 -0.05 0.04
C VAL A 127 33.56 -0.48 -1.41
N ASP A 128 34.61 -1.10 -1.92
CA ASP A 128 34.67 -1.68 -3.26
C ASP A 128 33.87 -3.00 -3.26
N VAL A 129 32.53 -2.91 -3.22
CA VAL A 129 31.66 -4.08 -3.29
C VAL A 129 31.65 -4.61 -4.72
N LYS A 130 32.53 -5.56 -5.02
CA LYS A 130 32.45 -6.40 -6.22
C LYS A 130 31.22 -7.31 -6.12
N LEU A 131 30.06 -6.77 -6.45
CA LEU A 131 28.83 -7.53 -6.71
C LEU A 131 29.07 -8.44 -7.93
N SER A 132 29.58 -9.64 -7.66
CA SER A 132 29.70 -10.70 -8.65
C SER A 132 28.28 -11.23 -8.90
N ARG A 133 27.57 -10.64 -9.86
CA ARG A 133 26.29 -11.17 -10.35
C ARG A 133 26.54 -12.60 -10.83
N LEU A 134 26.18 -13.59 -10.02
CA LEU A 134 26.00 -14.97 -10.46
C LEU A 134 24.79 -14.99 -11.40
N GLN A 135 25.01 -14.66 -12.67
CA GLN A 135 24.04 -14.93 -13.72
C GLN A 135 23.87 -16.44 -13.81
N ALA A 136 22.67 -16.93 -13.48
CA ALA A 136 22.28 -18.29 -13.83
C ALA A 136 22.45 -18.48 -15.35
N PRO A 137 22.90 -19.66 -15.81
CA PRO A 137 23.00 -19.93 -17.24
C PRO A 137 21.63 -19.78 -17.87
N VAL A 138 21.49 -18.75 -18.72
CA VAL A 138 20.31 -18.50 -19.54
C VAL A 138 20.22 -19.65 -20.53
N MET A 139 19.37 -20.64 -20.24
CA MET A 139 18.92 -21.57 -21.27
C MET A 139 18.23 -20.74 -22.35
N GLY A 140 18.63 -21.00 -23.60
CA GLY A 140 18.39 -20.17 -24.77
C GLY A 140 16.93 -19.82 -25.10
N PRO A 141 16.71 -19.09 -26.20
CA PRO A 141 15.44 -18.45 -26.51
C PRO A 141 14.31 -19.48 -26.58
N ILE A 142 13.32 -19.31 -25.70
CA ILE A 142 12.02 -19.96 -25.79
C ILE A 142 11.43 -19.49 -27.13
N ARG A 143 11.42 -20.39 -28.12
CA ARG A 143 10.76 -20.13 -29.38
C ARG A 143 9.27 -19.92 -29.08
N ASN A 144 8.76 -18.73 -29.40
CA ASN A 144 7.34 -18.44 -29.40
C ASN A 144 6.62 -19.46 -30.29
N ILE A 145 5.85 -20.35 -29.67
CA ILE A 145 4.97 -21.33 -30.34
C ILE A 145 3.69 -20.65 -30.89
N ASP A 146 3.51 -19.35 -30.66
CA ASP A 146 2.31 -18.61 -31.09
C ASP A 146 2.35 -18.12 -32.55
N ARG A 147 3.32 -18.54 -33.37
CA ARG A 147 3.31 -18.31 -34.83
C ARG A 147 3.12 -19.63 -35.57
N TYR A 148 2.10 -19.66 -36.41
CA TYR A 148 1.61 -20.77 -37.25
C TYR A 148 0.67 -21.74 -36.53
N VAL A 149 -0.63 -21.41 -36.48
CA VAL A 149 -1.66 -22.04 -37.33
C VAL A 149 -2.87 -21.08 -37.42
N GLU A 150 -2.98 -20.32 -38.50
CA GLU A 150 -4.27 -19.75 -38.90
C GLU A 150 -5.05 -20.91 -39.54
N PHE A 151 -6.01 -21.47 -38.80
CA PHE A 151 -6.94 -22.44 -39.37
C PHE A 151 -7.93 -21.70 -40.28
N PRO A 152 -8.10 -22.12 -41.54
CA PRO A 152 -9.12 -21.54 -42.40
C PRO A 152 -10.51 -21.87 -41.83
N THR A 153 -11.18 -20.84 -41.31
CA THR A 153 -12.62 -20.87 -41.00
C THR A 153 -13.40 -20.79 -42.30
N GLY A 154 -13.64 -21.93 -42.94
CA GLY A 154 -14.47 -22.03 -44.12
C GLY A 154 -15.14 -23.40 -44.23
N ASP A 155 -16.47 -23.40 -44.29
CA ASP A 155 -17.40 -24.54 -44.40
C ASP A 155 -17.28 -25.35 -45.72
N ALA A 156 -16.08 -25.51 -46.28
CA ALA A 156 -15.89 -26.04 -47.63
C ALA A 156 -14.87 -27.19 -47.73
N VAL A 157 -14.67 -27.97 -46.66
CA VAL A 157 -13.82 -29.18 -46.71
C VAL A 157 -14.43 -30.31 -45.89
N SER A 158 -15.61 -30.80 -46.28
CA SER A 158 -16.26 -31.94 -45.60
C SER A 158 -16.03 -33.31 -46.25
N ASP A 159 -15.51 -33.42 -47.48
CA ASP A 159 -15.67 -34.70 -48.22
C ASP A 159 -14.42 -35.31 -48.87
N SER A 160 -13.18 -34.99 -48.47
CA SER A 160 -12.04 -35.56 -49.23
C SER A 160 -10.72 -35.84 -48.52
N ILE A 161 -10.65 -35.94 -47.20
CA ILE A 161 -9.40 -36.28 -46.53
C ILE A 161 -9.64 -37.27 -45.37
N GLU A 162 -10.00 -38.51 -45.71
CA GLU A 162 -9.57 -39.68 -44.93
C GLU A 162 -8.08 -39.95 -45.24
N LYS A 163 -7.20 -38.99 -44.96
CA LYS A 163 -5.77 -39.31 -44.82
C LYS A 163 -5.60 -39.71 -43.36
N SER A 164 -5.15 -40.95 -43.18
CA SER A 164 -4.59 -41.46 -41.93
C SER A 164 -3.70 -40.41 -41.28
N LEU A 165 -4.24 -39.71 -40.28
CA LEU A 165 -3.48 -38.82 -39.41
C LEU A 165 -2.35 -39.64 -38.82
N SER A 166 -1.13 -39.12 -38.93
CA SER A 166 0.02 -39.74 -38.29
C SER A 166 -0.29 -39.85 -36.79
N PRO A 167 0.10 -40.94 -36.10
CA PRO A 167 -0.01 -41.03 -34.65
C PRO A 167 0.56 -39.79 -33.92
N GLU A 168 1.55 -39.14 -34.53
CA GLU A 168 2.16 -37.89 -34.04
C GLU A 168 1.20 -36.68 -34.10
N ASP A 169 0.31 -36.60 -35.08
CA ASP A 169 -0.66 -35.50 -35.20
C ASP A 169 -1.74 -35.58 -34.12
N ILE A 170 -2.15 -36.81 -33.74
CA ILE A 170 -3.12 -37.06 -32.67
C ILE A 170 -2.54 -36.63 -31.31
N GLU A 171 -1.26 -36.93 -31.06
CA GLU A 171 -0.59 -36.53 -29.81
C GLU A 171 -0.42 -35.00 -29.71
N LEU A 172 -0.19 -34.33 -30.84
CA LEU A 172 -0.04 -32.87 -30.91
C LEU A 172 -1.37 -32.16 -30.67
N GLU A 173 -2.47 -32.69 -31.22
CA GLU A 173 -3.82 -32.18 -30.98
C GLU A 173 -4.26 -32.35 -29.52
N GLU A 174 -3.95 -33.50 -28.91
CA GLU A 174 -4.23 -33.74 -27.49
C GLU A 174 -3.44 -32.77 -26.58
N LYS A 175 -2.16 -32.51 -26.89
CA LYS A 175 -1.35 -31.51 -26.18
C LYS A 175 -1.92 -30.09 -26.35
N ALA A 176 -2.36 -29.73 -27.56
CA ALA A 176 -2.98 -28.43 -27.81
C ALA A 176 -4.28 -28.25 -27.01
N ARG A 177 -5.10 -29.30 -26.92
CA ARG A 177 -6.31 -29.32 -26.09
C ARG A 177 -5.98 -29.12 -24.60
N GLN A 178 -5.00 -29.85 -24.07
CA GLN A 178 -4.58 -29.69 -22.66
C GLN A 178 -4.04 -28.29 -22.35
N VAL A 179 -3.38 -27.62 -23.31
CA VAL A 179 -2.92 -26.24 -23.14
C VAL A 179 -4.10 -25.27 -23.13
N ARG A 180 -5.11 -25.46 -24.00
CA ARG A 180 -6.33 -24.64 -24.00
C ARG A 180 -7.12 -24.81 -22.70
N GLU A 181 -7.29 -26.03 -22.22
CA GLU A 181 -7.96 -26.31 -20.94
C GLU A 181 -7.21 -25.66 -19.76
N ARG A 182 -5.87 -25.76 -19.73
CA ARG A 182 -5.05 -25.07 -18.70
C ARG A 182 -5.19 -23.55 -18.77
N LYS A 183 -5.10 -22.95 -19.96
CA LYS A 183 -5.27 -21.50 -20.14
C LYS A 183 -6.68 -21.03 -19.76
N ALA A 184 -7.71 -21.82 -20.05
CA ALA A 184 -9.08 -21.51 -19.65
C ALA A 184 -9.23 -21.54 -18.12
N HIS A 185 -8.68 -22.56 -17.45
CA HIS A 185 -8.71 -22.66 -15.99
C HIS A 185 -7.88 -21.55 -15.32
N GLU A 186 -6.74 -21.15 -15.89
CA GLU A 186 -5.96 -19.99 -15.42
C GLU A 186 -6.75 -18.70 -15.56
N ALA A 187 -7.43 -18.48 -16.70
CA ALA A 187 -8.26 -17.31 -16.94
C ALA A 187 -9.46 -17.25 -15.97
N GLU A 188 -10.12 -18.39 -15.73
CA GLU A 188 -11.20 -18.50 -14.74
C GLU A 188 -10.71 -18.26 -13.32
N HIS A 189 -9.56 -18.83 -12.94
CA HIS A 189 -8.93 -18.56 -11.65
C HIS A 189 -8.60 -17.07 -11.49
N HIS A 190 -8.02 -16.44 -12.50
CA HIS A 190 -7.74 -14.99 -12.48
C HIS A 190 -9.01 -14.15 -12.32
N LYS A 191 -10.09 -14.52 -13.03
CA LYS A 191 -11.40 -13.87 -12.90
C LYS A 191 -11.95 -14.00 -11.48
N ASN A 192 -11.92 -15.19 -10.90
CA ASN A 192 -12.41 -15.44 -9.54
C ASN A 192 -11.59 -14.67 -8.49
N VAL A 193 -10.26 -14.59 -8.62
CA VAL A 193 -9.40 -13.79 -7.75
C VAL A 193 -9.73 -12.30 -7.86
N GLN A 194 -9.98 -11.80 -9.07
CA GLN A 194 -10.34 -10.41 -9.30
C GLN A 194 -11.71 -10.07 -8.69
N GLU A 195 -12.71 -10.94 -8.83
CA GLU A 195 -14.03 -10.77 -8.22
C GLU A 195 -13.97 -10.77 -6.69
N GLN A 196 -13.19 -11.69 -6.09
CA GLN A 196 -12.96 -11.71 -4.65
C GLN A 196 -12.28 -10.44 -4.15
N LEU A 197 -11.25 -9.96 -4.85
CA LEU A 197 -10.55 -8.74 -4.48
C LEU A 197 -11.47 -7.52 -4.58
N GLN A 198 -12.33 -7.46 -5.59
CA GLN A 198 -13.31 -6.39 -5.73
C GLN A 198 -14.34 -6.41 -4.59
N ALA A 199 -14.84 -7.58 -4.19
CA ALA A 199 -15.76 -7.70 -3.06
C ALA A 199 -15.12 -7.24 -1.74
N GLN A 200 -13.88 -7.67 -1.46
CA GLN A 200 -13.15 -7.24 -0.26
C GLN A 200 -12.92 -5.73 -0.21
N LEU A 201 -12.66 -5.12 -1.37
CA LEU A 201 -12.46 -3.69 -1.53
C LEU A 201 -13.75 -2.89 -1.28
N GLU A 202 -14.89 -3.40 -1.73
CA GLU A 202 -16.21 -2.82 -1.46
C GLU A 202 -16.56 -2.89 0.03
N ASP A 203 -16.32 -4.03 0.69
CA ASP A 203 -16.48 -4.17 2.15
C ASP A 203 -15.59 -3.18 2.91
N TYR A 204 -14.33 -3.03 2.47
CA TYR A 204 -13.40 -2.08 3.04
C TYR A 204 -13.86 -0.63 2.87
N MET A 205 -14.44 -0.27 1.72
CA MET A 205 -15.00 1.06 1.51
C MET A 205 -16.16 1.36 2.46
N VAL A 206 -17.06 0.40 2.66
CA VAL A 206 -18.18 0.53 3.60
C VAL A 206 -17.65 0.74 5.01
N PHE A 207 -16.65 -0.04 5.41
CA PHE A 207 -15.99 0.10 6.71
C PHE A 207 -15.30 1.46 6.87
N PHE A 208 -14.53 1.91 5.87
CA PHE A 208 -13.85 3.21 5.91
C PHE A 208 -14.84 4.37 6.02
N ASN A 209 -15.90 4.35 5.22
CA ASN A 209 -16.96 5.36 5.28
C ASN A 209 -17.66 5.32 6.65
N SER A 210 -17.87 4.15 7.24
CA SER A 210 -18.41 4.01 8.60
C SER A 210 -17.47 4.61 9.65
N ILE A 211 -16.16 4.38 9.56
CA ILE A 211 -15.17 5.03 10.46
C ILE A 211 -15.19 6.54 10.27
N ALA A 212 -15.15 7.02 9.03
CA ALA A 212 -15.19 8.45 8.73
C ALA A 212 -16.48 9.10 9.26
N ASP A 213 -17.62 8.43 9.12
CA ASP A 213 -18.90 8.88 9.67
C ASP A 213 -18.93 8.79 11.20
N LEU A 214 -18.31 7.78 11.82
CA LEU A 214 -18.18 7.67 13.27
C LEU A 214 -17.25 8.77 13.83
N GLN A 215 -16.17 9.09 13.13
CA GLN A 215 -15.31 10.22 13.47
C GLN A 215 -16.06 11.53 13.32
N ALA A 216 -16.78 11.74 12.21
CA ALA A 216 -17.63 12.90 12.01
C ALA A 216 -18.72 13.00 13.09
N LYS A 217 -19.34 11.88 13.48
CA LYS A 217 -20.32 11.81 14.58
C LYS A 217 -19.69 12.05 15.94
N ARG A 218 -18.46 11.58 16.19
CA ARG A 218 -17.72 11.81 17.44
C ARG A 218 -17.29 13.26 17.57
N ILE A 219 -16.86 13.86 16.47
CA ILE A 219 -16.64 15.30 16.34
C ILE A 219 -17.98 16.02 16.59
N ALA A 220 -19.09 15.54 16.02
CA ALA A 220 -20.43 16.10 16.23
C ALA A 220 -21.00 15.99 17.64
N SER A 221 -20.78 14.86 18.32
CA SER A 221 -21.37 14.55 19.62
C SER A 221 -20.60 15.17 20.79
N LYS A 222 -19.33 15.54 20.59
CA LYS A 222 -18.66 16.43 21.55
C LYS A 222 -19.24 17.82 21.32
N SER A 223 -20.20 18.21 22.16
CA SER A 223 -20.77 19.57 22.23
C SER A 223 -19.74 20.68 22.51
N GLU A 224 -18.47 20.30 22.69
CA GLU A 224 -17.29 21.15 22.62
C GLU A 224 -16.63 20.90 21.25
N TRP A 225 -17.29 21.32 20.18
CA TRP A 225 -16.53 21.57 18.97
C TRP A 225 -15.61 22.71 19.32
N SER A 226 -14.32 22.42 19.32
CA SER A 226 -13.33 23.46 19.23
C SER A 226 -13.74 24.35 18.06
N THR A 227 -14.10 25.60 18.34
CA THR A 227 -14.53 26.53 17.29
C THR A 227 -13.44 26.60 16.22
N VAL A 228 -13.79 27.06 15.02
CA VAL A 228 -12.78 27.33 13.98
C VAL A 228 -11.62 28.14 14.57
N ASP A 229 -11.92 29.07 15.49
CA ASP A 229 -10.93 29.86 16.23
C ASP A 229 -10.00 29.02 17.11
N GLU A 230 -10.50 28.00 17.81
CA GLU A 230 -9.64 27.09 18.59
C GLU A 230 -8.70 26.26 17.70
N ARG A 231 -9.17 25.83 16.52
CA ARG A 231 -8.30 25.11 15.57
C ARG A 231 -7.27 26.01 14.92
N ILE A 232 -7.63 27.27 14.64
CA ILE A 232 -6.67 28.30 14.24
C ILE A 232 -5.64 28.52 15.35
N ALA A 233 -6.05 28.60 16.62
CA ALA A 233 -5.14 28.76 17.75
C ALA A 233 -4.18 27.57 17.90
N GLN A 234 -4.69 26.34 17.75
CA GLN A 234 -3.85 25.14 17.75
C GLN A 234 -2.84 25.13 16.59
N LEU A 235 -3.28 25.47 15.38
CA LEU A 235 -2.40 25.60 14.22
C LEU A 235 -1.30 26.65 14.46
N ALA A 236 -1.64 27.77 15.10
CA ALA A 236 -0.70 28.83 15.43
C ALA A 236 0.32 28.45 16.52
N LEU A 237 -0.03 27.54 17.45
CA LEU A 237 0.88 27.07 18.49
C LEU A 237 1.96 26.12 17.96
N ASN A 238 1.64 25.35 16.92
CA ASN A 238 2.49 24.26 16.46
C ASN A 238 3.44 24.66 15.32
N GLU A 239 3.18 25.77 14.64
CA GLU A 239 3.80 26.08 13.34
C GLU A 239 4.54 27.41 13.31
N LYS A 240 5.50 27.52 12.39
CA LYS A 240 6.18 28.79 12.12
C LYS A 240 5.19 29.78 11.50
N VAL A 241 5.35 31.06 11.82
CA VAL A 241 4.48 32.15 11.33
C VAL A 241 4.30 32.13 9.81
N GLN A 242 5.38 31.88 9.05
CA GLN A 242 5.29 31.81 7.58
C GLN A 242 4.43 30.63 7.10
N THR A 243 4.63 29.44 7.68
CA THR A 243 3.83 28.23 7.38
C THR A 243 2.36 28.45 7.73
N LEU A 244 2.09 29.04 8.91
CA LEU A 244 0.73 29.41 9.35
C LEU A 244 0.06 30.34 8.33
N ARG A 245 0.74 31.42 7.90
CA ARG A 245 0.20 32.37 6.92
C ARG A 245 -0.11 31.70 5.59
N GLU A 246 0.74 30.80 5.12
CA GLU A 246 0.53 30.06 3.87
C GLU A 246 -0.63 29.08 3.96
N ALA A 247 -0.77 28.37 5.08
CA ALA A 247 -1.89 27.50 5.37
C ALA A 247 -3.21 28.30 5.38
N LEU A 248 -3.30 29.38 6.17
CA LEU A 248 -4.50 30.20 6.27
C LEU A 248 -4.89 30.84 4.91
N LYS A 249 -3.92 31.33 4.13
CA LYS A 249 -4.18 31.83 2.76
C LYS A 249 -4.73 30.75 1.84
N THR A 250 -4.21 29.53 1.95
CA THR A 250 -4.68 28.40 1.14
C THR A 250 -6.13 28.05 1.48
N ILE A 251 -6.48 28.03 2.77
CA ILE A 251 -7.86 27.80 3.23
C ILE A 251 -8.78 28.92 2.78
N LEU A 252 -8.35 30.17 2.91
CA LEU A 252 -9.13 31.33 2.46
C LEU A 252 -9.46 31.21 0.97
N GLY A 253 -8.47 30.89 0.12
CA GLY A 253 -8.69 30.70 -1.32
C GLY A 253 -9.62 29.53 -1.65
N ILE A 254 -9.65 28.49 -0.82
CA ILE A 254 -10.62 27.38 -0.93
C ILE A 254 -12.02 27.88 -0.59
N LEU A 255 -12.20 28.57 0.54
CA LEU A 255 -13.49 29.09 0.98
C LEU A 255 -14.05 30.11 -0.02
N GLU A 256 -13.23 31.02 -0.54
CA GLU A 256 -13.66 32.00 -1.55
C GLU A 256 -14.14 31.33 -2.83
N ARG A 257 -13.46 30.28 -3.28
CA ARG A 257 -13.87 29.51 -4.45
C ARG A 257 -15.25 28.88 -4.23
N ILE A 258 -15.49 28.34 -3.05
CA ILE A 258 -16.75 27.69 -2.68
C ILE A 258 -17.87 28.73 -2.54
N ILE A 259 -17.62 29.83 -1.82
CA ILE A 259 -18.59 30.92 -1.64
C ILE A 259 -18.99 31.52 -3.00
N SER A 260 -18.04 31.67 -3.93
CA SER A 260 -18.32 32.21 -5.26
C SER A 260 -19.16 31.30 -6.16
N ARG A 261 -19.08 29.97 -5.94
CA ARG A 261 -19.71 28.93 -6.76
C ARG A 261 -20.17 27.79 -5.87
N PRO A 262 -21.20 27.99 -5.03
CA PRO A 262 -21.58 27.01 -4.02
C PRO A 262 -22.08 25.71 -4.63
N ASP A 263 -22.73 25.76 -5.80
CA ASP A 263 -23.28 24.58 -6.47
C ASP A 263 -22.21 23.73 -7.20
N ASP A 264 -20.98 24.26 -7.35
CA ASP A 264 -19.89 23.56 -8.05
C ASP A 264 -19.28 22.49 -7.14
N ILE A 265 -19.62 21.22 -7.41
CA ILE A 265 -19.05 20.05 -6.71
C ILE A 265 -17.52 20.05 -6.79
N ALA A 266 -16.93 20.47 -7.92
CA ALA A 266 -15.47 20.49 -8.07
C ALA A 266 -14.79 21.54 -7.19
N ALA A 267 -15.49 22.63 -6.83
CA ALA A 267 -14.99 23.62 -5.88
C ALA A 267 -14.98 23.10 -4.43
N ARG A 268 -15.89 22.18 -4.09
CA ARG A 268 -16.07 21.60 -2.75
C ARG A 268 -15.28 20.30 -2.53
N ARG A 269 -14.66 19.76 -3.59
CA ARG A 269 -13.81 18.57 -3.54
C ARG A 269 -12.33 18.96 -3.59
N LEU A 270 -11.57 18.48 -2.61
CA LEU A 270 -10.13 18.69 -2.50
C LEU A 270 -9.42 17.35 -2.57
N ARG A 271 -8.61 17.14 -3.60
CA ARG A 271 -7.75 15.94 -3.67
C ARG A 271 -6.65 16.04 -2.63
N ILE A 272 -6.57 15.05 -1.74
CA ILE A 272 -5.56 15.02 -0.66
C ILE A 272 -4.15 14.85 -1.24
N THR A 273 -4.05 14.18 -2.39
CA THR A 273 -2.82 13.99 -3.15
C THR A 273 -2.35 15.24 -3.89
N HIS A 274 -3.16 16.32 -3.92
CA HIS A 274 -2.77 17.55 -4.60
C HIS A 274 -1.54 18.17 -3.92
N PRO A 275 -0.44 18.44 -4.65
CA PRO A 275 0.84 18.80 -4.03
C PRO A 275 0.75 20.05 -3.15
N VAL A 276 0.01 21.07 -3.60
CA VAL A 276 -0.18 22.31 -2.83
C VAL A 276 -0.99 22.06 -1.55
N LEU A 277 -2.00 21.17 -1.61
CA LEU A 277 -2.81 20.86 -0.43
C LEU A 277 -1.96 20.06 0.56
N LYS A 278 -1.16 19.12 0.04
CA LYS A 278 -0.26 18.29 0.83
C LYS A 278 0.79 19.11 1.56
N GLU A 279 1.47 19.99 0.84
CA GLU A 279 2.54 20.82 1.39
C GLU A 279 2.02 21.87 2.37
N LYS A 280 0.92 22.56 2.04
CA LYS A 280 0.48 23.73 2.80
C LYS A 280 -0.58 23.47 3.86
N LEU A 281 -1.26 22.32 3.81
CA LEU A 281 -2.34 22.01 4.75
C LEU A 281 -2.18 20.65 5.38
N THR A 282 -2.18 19.57 4.61
CA THR A 282 -2.22 18.24 5.24
C THR A 282 -0.87 17.85 5.87
N GLY A 283 0.24 18.43 5.42
CA GLY A 283 1.56 18.26 6.03
C GLY A 283 1.83 19.19 7.20
N VAL A 284 0.90 20.10 7.52
CA VAL A 284 1.00 21.09 8.59
C VAL A 284 0.18 20.61 9.79
N SER A 285 0.76 20.64 11.00
CA SER A 285 0.12 20.12 12.21
C SER A 285 -1.14 20.92 12.57
N GLY A 286 -2.32 20.28 12.49
CA GLY A 286 -3.62 20.95 12.71
C GLY A 286 -4.33 21.42 11.44
N GLY A 287 -3.67 21.37 10.27
CA GLY A 287 -4.26 21.85 9.01
C GLY A 287 -5.44 21.00 8.53
N MET A 288 -5.36 19.67 8.72
CA MET A 288 -6.46 18.75 8.39
C MET A 288 -7.63 18.94 9.37
N GLU A 289 -7.35 19.10 10.65
CA GLU A 289 -8.34 19.33 11.71
C GLU A 289 -9.10 20.64 11.48
N LEU A 290 -8.42 21.67 10.98
CA LEU A 290 -9.06 22.93 10.57
C LEU A 290 -9.98 22.72 9.36
N LEU A 291 -9.58 21.97 8.34
CA LEU A 291 -10.47 21.62 7.23
C LEU A 291 -11.70 20.84 7.71
N MET A 292 -11.53 19.87 8.62
CA MET A 292 -12.65 19.14 9.20
C MET A 292 -13.58 20.04 10.03
N ALA A 293 -13.03 20.99 10.77
CA ALA A 293 -13.81 21.99 11.53
C ALA A 293 -14.62 22.91 10.62
N LEU A 294 -14.13 23.19 9.41
CA LEU A 294 -14.85 23.92 8.36
C LEU A 294 -15.95 23.07 7.68
N GLY A 295 -16.08 21.78 8.03
CA GLY A 295 -17.11 20.88 7.52
C GLY A 295 -16.67 19.96 6.39
N PHE A 296 -15.38 19.92 6.04
CA PHE A 296 -14.87 18.93 5.09
C PHE A 296 -14.87 17.52 5.67
N ARG A 297 -15.19 16.53 4.85
CA ARG A 297 -15.18 15.12 5.22
C ARG A 297 -14.32 14.31 4.27
N ALA A 298 -13.56 13.38 4.79
CA ALA A 298 -12.79 12.45 3.98
C ALA A 298 -13.71 11.45 3.27
N ARG A 299 -13.49 11.28 1.97
CA ARG A 299 -14.23 10.35 1.10
C ARG A 299 -13.24 9.62 0.19
N LEU A 300 -13.58 8.38 -0.15
CA LEU A 300 -12.88 7.58 -1.15
C LEU A 300 -13.73 7.54 -2.42
N GLN A 301 -13.17 8.01 -3.53
CA GLN A 301 -13.81 7.91 -4.84
C GLN A 301 -13.16 6.80 -5.65
N LYS A 302 -13.97 5.89 -6.19
CA LYS A 302 -13.49 4.90 -7.17
C LYS A 302 -13.00 5.67 -8.39
N LEU A 303 -11.73 5.51 -8.73
CA LEU A 303 -11.20 5.98 -10.01
C LEU A 303 -11.87 5.11 -11.08
N GLU A 304 -12.66 5.73 -11.96
CA GLU A 304 -13.10 5.07 -13.17
C GLU A 304 -11.82 4.74 -13.97
N THR A 305 -11.39 3.48 -13.90
CA THR A 305 -10.23 3.02 -14.65
C THR A 305 -10.48 3.30 -16.12
N PRO A 306 -9.61 4.05 -16.83
CA PRO A 306 -9.66 4.07 -18.27
C PRO A 306 -9.53 2.62 -18.75
N THR A 307 -10.31 2.25 -19.76
CA THR A 307 -10.61 0.89 -20.21
C THR A 307 -9.39 0.04 -20.63
N ASP A 308 -8.17 0.57 -20.51
CA ASP A 308 -6.91 -0.02 -20.98
C ASP A 308 -6.03 -0.66 -19.88
N ALA A 309 -6.50 -0.77 -18.63
CA ALA A 309 -5.70 -1.22 -17.49
C ALA A 309 -5.57 -2.75 -17.31
N LYS A 310 -5.16 -3.49 -18.35
CA LYS A 310 -4.89 -4.96 -18.27
C LYS A 310 -3.57 -5.34 -17.60
N SER A 311 -2.73 -4.40 -17.19
CA SER A 311 -1.34 -4.66 -16.75
C SER A 311 -1.05 -4.41 -15.27
N ALA A 312 -2.03 -4.01 -14.44
CA ALA A 312 -1.79 -3.57 -13.05
C ALA A 312 -1.95 -4.67 -11.98
N THR A 313 -2.45 -5.86 -12.32
CA THR A 313 -3.09 -6.78 -11.35
C THR A 313 -2.13 -7.49 -10.39
N THR A 314 -0.84 -7.64 -10.70
CA THR A 314 0.09 -8.42 -9.86
C THR A 314 0.82 -7.58 -8.81
N ALA A 315 0.90 -6.25 -8.98
CA ALA A 315 1.53 -5.35 -8.00
C ALA A 315 0.58 -4.90 -6.86
N GLN A 316 -0.71 -5.26 -6.94
CA GLN A 316 -1.78 -4.72 -6.09
C GLN A 316 -2.09 -5.54 -4.82
N LEU A 317 -1.56 -6.76 -4.67
CA LEU A 317 -1.87 -7.64 -3.54
C LEU A 317 -1.00 -7.41 -2.30
N ALA A 318 0.25 -6.95 -2.47
CA ALA A 318 1.17 -6.69 -1.36
C ALA A 318 0.75 -5.54 -0.42
N PRO A 319 0.15 -4.42 -0.88
CA PRO A 319 -0.20 -3.31 -0.02
C PRO A 319 -1.39 -3.56 0.92
N LEU A 320 -2.29 -4.49 0.59
CA LEU A 320 -3.51 -4.76 1.35
C LEU A 320 -3.22 -5.41 2.72
N ALA A 321 -2.29 -6.37 2.77
CA ALA A 321 -1.88 -6.99 4.04
C ALA A 321 -1.16 -5.99 4.98
N THR A 322 -0.44 -5.02 4.40
CA THR A 322 0.18 -3.92 5.16
C THR A 322 -0.91 -2.99 5.73
N LEU A 323 -1.93 -2.66 4.94
CA LEU A 323 -3.08 -1.86 5.34
C LEU A 323 -3.85 -2.48 6.53
N GLU A 324 -4.20 -3.77 6.45
CA GLU A 324 -4.90 -4.47 7.54
C GLU A 324 -4.11 -4.44 8.86
N THR A 325 -2.79 -4.65 8.78
CA THR A 325 -1.92 -4.66 9.95
C THR A 325 -1.81 -3.27 10.58
N THR A 326 -1.64 -2.22 9.77
CA THR A 326 -1.53 -0.86 10.29
C THR A 326 -2.84 -0.34 10.86
N LEU A 327 -3.99 -0.73 10.29
CA LEU A 327 -5.31 -0.39 10.82
C LEU A 327 -5.60 -1.10 12.14
N ALA A 328 -5.19 -2.36 12.29
CA ALA A 328 -5.32 -3.08 13.57
C ALA A 328 -4.53 -2.37 14.68
N VAL A 329 -3.32 -1.88 14.38
CA VAL A 329 -2.50 -1.09 15.31
C VAL A 329 -3.17 0.25 15.61
N HIS A 330 -3.70 0.96 14.61
CA HIS A 330 -4.39 2.25 14.82
C HIS A 330 -5.68 2.12 15.64
N HIS A 331 -6.44 1.04 15.44
CA HIS A 331 -7.66 0.79 16.21
C HIS A 331 -7.34 0.49 17.69
N GLN A 332 -6.27 -0.24 17.96
CA GLN A 332 -5.80 -0.49 19.33
C GLN A 332 -5.36 0.80 20.04
N HIS A 333 -4.68 1.70 19.33
CA HIS A 333 -4.32 3.02 19.89
C HIS A 333 -5.53 3.94 20.10
N SER A 334 -6.56 3.87 19.25
CA SER A 334 -7.80 4.66 19.41
C SER A 334 -8.63 4.26 20.65
N LEU A 335 -8.42 3.06 21.21
CA LEU A 335 -9.09 2.57 22.42
C LEU A 335 -8.30 2.87 23.70
N SER A 336 -7.08 3.38 23.58
CA SER A 336 -6.29 3.89 24.70
C SER A 336 -6.93 5.17 25.23
N SER A 337 -7.25 5.20 26.52
CA SER A 337 -7.85 6.35 27.20
C SER A 337 -6.84 7.41 27.62
N ASP A 338 -5.59 7.36 27.13
CA ASP A 338 -4.53 8.27 27.54
C ASP A 338 -4.59 9.61 26.78
N PRO A 339 -5.02 10.72 27.41
CA PRO A 339 -5.16 12.01 26.76
C PRO A 339 -3.83 12.65 26.36
N SER A 340 -2.69 12.15 26.87
CA SER A 340 -1.35 12.64 26.52
C SER A 340 -0.84 12.08 25.18
N SER A 341 -1.50 11.06 24.64
CA SER A 341 -1.18 10.41 23.36
C SER A 341 -2.06 10.92 22.20
N GLN A 342 -2.27 12.24 22.09
CA GLN A 342 -2.89 12.83 20.90
C GLN A 342 -1.96 12.66 19.70
N VAL A 343 -2.02 11.48 19.09
CA VAL A 343 -1.48 11.22 17.76
C VAL A 343 -2.22 12.16 16.80
N SER A 344 -1.50 12.98 16.03
CA SER A 344 -2.13 13.81 14.99
C SER A 344 -2.78 12.88 13.96
N TYR A 345 -4.10 12.78 13.97
CA TYR A 345 -4.86 11.84 13.15
C TYR A 345 -4.81 12.20 11.65
N GLY A 346 -4.32 13.38 11.28
CA GLY A 346 -4.42 13.94 9.93
C GLY A 346 -3.53 13.33 8.84
N VAL A 347 -2.40 12.69 9.16
CA VAL A 347 -1.38 12.31 8.14
C VAL A 347 -1.31 10.81 7.87
N SER A 348 -1.37 9.98 8.92
CA SER A 348 -1.07 8.54 8.82
C SER A 348 -2.09 7.75 8.00
N ILE A 349 -3.39 8.01 8.17
CA ILE A 349 -4.44 7.22 7.50
C ILE A 349 -4.43 7.40 5.98
N PHE A 350 -4.12 8.61 5.48
CA PHE A 350 -4.15 8.87 4.04
C PHE A 350 -2.92 8.35 3.31
N GLU A 351 -1.76 8.32 3.97
CA GLU A 351 -0.57 7.67 3.42
C GLU A 351 -0.75 6.15 3.30
N LEU A 352 -1.54 5.54 4.18
CA LEU A 352 -1.92 4.13 4.09
C LEU A 352 -2.88 3.83 2.93
N LEU A 353 -3.63 4.81 2.44
CA LEU A 353 -4.56 4.66 1.31
C LEU A 353 -3.88 4.88 -0.06
N SER A 354 -2.70 5.50 -0.08
CA SER A 354 -1.89 5.78 -1.28
C SER A 354 -1.55 4.58 -2.17
N PRO A 355 -1.48 3.31 -1.71
CA PRO A 355 -1.16 2.19 -2.59
C PRO A 355 -2.36 1.61 -3.38
N ALA A 356 -3.60 1.94 -3.00
CA ALA A 356 -4.77 1.41 -3.69
C ALA A 356 -5.04 2.20 -4.98
N THR A 357 -4.34 1.86 -6.05
CA THR A 357 -4.43 2.48 -7.41
C THR A 357 -5.84 2.60 -8.02
N LEU A 358 -6.87 2.06 -7.37
CA LEU A 358 -8.27 2.10 -7.81
C LEU A 358 -9.09 3.21 -7.15
N TYR A 359 -8.55 3.94 -6.15
CA TYR A 359 -9.29 4.96 -5.41
C TYR A 359 -8.49 6.25 -5.25
N ASP A 360 -9.19 7.38 -5.36
CA ASP A 360 -8.68 8.71 -5.04
C ASP A 360 -9.28 9.16 -3.70
N ALA A 361 -8.40 9.43 -2.73
CA ALA A 361 -8.79 9.99 -1.45
C ALA A 361 -8.93 11.51 -1.59
N HIS A 362 -10.13 12.00 -1.26
CA HIS A 362 -10.43 13.43 -1.34
C HIS A 362 -11.19 13.89 -0.09
N LEU A 363 -11.13 15.17 0.20
CA LEU A 363 -11.99 15.85 1.15
C LEU A 363 -13.15 16.44 0.37
N GLU A 364 -14.37 16.19 0.81
CA GLU A 364 -15.57 16.76 0.23
C GLU A 364 -16.34 17.50 1.32
N MET A 365 -16.69 18.75 1.04
CA MET A 365 -17.59 19.49 1.89
C MET A 365 -19.03 19.14 1.48
N GLN A 366 -19.71 18.37 2.32
CA GLN A 366 -21.02 17.81 2.00
C GLN A 366 -22.11 18.88 2.18
N GLU A 367 -22.99 19.02 1.18
CA GLU A 367 -24.21 19.81 1.37
C GLU A 367 -25.06 19.20 2.49
N PRO A 368 -25.65 20.01 3.39
CA PRO A 368 -26.71 19.52 4.25
C PRO A 368 -27.82 18.95 3.35
N SER A 369 -28.06 17.64 3.41
CA SER A 369 -28.98 16.99 2.48
C SER A 369 -30.39 17.58 2.60
N LEU A 370 -31.11 17.73 1.49
CA LEU A 370 -32.51 18.18 1.50
C LEU A 370 -33.40 17.28 2.38
N GLU A 371 -33.07 15.99 2.49
CA GLU A 371 -33.73 15.04 3.38
C GLU A 371 -33.51 15.35 4.87
N SER A 372 -32.34 15.90 5.22
CA SER A 372 -32.09 16.41 6.58
C SER A 372 -32.94 17.65 6.88
N LEU A 373 -33.31 18.43 5.86
CA LEU A 373 -34.17 19.61 5.98
C LEU A 373 -35.67 19.25 6.10
N THR A 374 -36.14 18.22 5.39
CA THR A 374 -37.58 17.86 5.32
C THR A 374 -38.05 16.84 6.36
N SER A 375 -37.14 16.12 7.02
CA SER A 375 -37.46 15.08 8.03
C SER A 375 -37.96 15.63 9.39
N SER A 376 -38.61 16.80 9.43
CA SER A 376 -39.11 17.44 10.67
C SER A 376 -40.60 17.21 10.94
N SER A 377 -41.27 16.28 10.26
CA SER A 377 -42.71 16.12 10.36
C SER A 377 -43.13 14.71 10.81
N ALA A 378 -42.71 14.29 11.99
CA ALA A 378 -43.45 13.34 12.82
C ALA A 378 -42.84 13.26 14.23
N GLU A 379 -43.54 13.88 15.19
CA GLU A 379 -43.65 13.50 16.60
C GLU A 379 -42.40 13.52 17.50
N GLY A 380 -42.31 14.59 18.30
CA GLY A 380 -42.01 14.46 19.73
C GLY A 380 -40.56 14.71 20.19
N SER A 381 -40.35 15.89 20.78
CA SER A 381 -39.37 16.14 21.84
C SER A 381 -37.87 16.09 21.48
N GLY A 382 -37.38 17.21 20.93
CA GLY A 382 -35.95 17.55 20.92
C GLY A 382 -35.64 18.48 19.76
N LYS A 383 -35.77 19.80 19.96
CA LYS A 383 -35.34 20.81 18.97
C LYS A 383 -33.82 20.71 18.78
N THR A 384 -33.39 19.87 17.85
CA THR A 384 -32.10 20.05 17.21
C THR A 384 -32.35 21.08 16.11
N ASP A 385 -31.82 22.28 16.27
CA ASP A 385 -31.92 23.32 15.26
C ASP A 385 -31.30 22.79 13.97
N LYS A 386 -32.15 22.46 13.00
CA LYS A 386 -31.71 22.08 11.67
C LYS A 386 -31.16 23.34 11.01
N LEU A 387 -29.84 23.45 10.91
CA LEU A 387 -29.22 24.51 10.11
C LEU A 387 -29.75 24.42 8.68
N SER A 388 -30.38 25.48 8.22
CA SER A 388 -30.75 25.61 6.82
C SER A 388 -29.47 25.73 5.96
N TRP A 389 -29.60 25.45 4.67
CA TRP A 389 -28.49 25.65 3.73
C TRP A 389 -27.97 27.10 3.76
N LEU A 390 -28.85 28.07 4.01
CA LEU A 390 -28.49 29.49 4.17
C LEU A 390 -27.69 29.72 5.46
N ASP A 391 -28.09 29.12 6.58
CA ASP A 391 -27.35 29.26 7.85
C ASP A 391 -25.94 28.66 7.75
N TRP A 392 -25.83 27.54 7.03
CA TRP A 392 -24.54 26.94 6.74
C TRP A 392 -23.69 27.83 5.83
N PHE A 393 -24.27 28.42 4.78
CA PHE A 393 -23.56 29.34 3.90
C PHE A 393 -23.10 30.61 4.65
N ASP A 394 -23.95 31.18 5.51
CA ASP A 394 -23.61 32.30 6.38
C ASP A 394 -22.48 31.94 7.36
N SER A 395 -22.46 30.69 7.84
CA SER A 395 -21.35 30.19 8.66
C SER A 395 -20.01 30.20 7.93
N LEU A 396 -19.98 29.93 6.61
CA LEU A 396 -18.74 30.04 5.81
C LEU A 396 -18.25 31.49 5.74
N GLY A 397 -19.15 32.46 5.68
CA GLY A 397 -18.82 33.89 5.75
C GLY A 397 -18.17 34.26 7.08
N ASN A 398 -18.70 33.74 8.19
CA ASN A 398 -18.13 33.93 9.52
C ASN A 398 -16.75 33.26 9.66
N TYR A 399 -16.60 32.03 9.16
CA TYR A 399 -15.31 31.33 9.16
C TYR A 399 -14.26 32.06 8.33
N LYS A 400 -14.66 32.59 7.16
CA LYS A 400 -13.81 33.43 6.33
C LYS A 400 -13.31 34.63 7.14
N ALA A 401 -14.21 35.35 7.82
CA ALA A 401 -13.84 36.51 8.63
C ALA A 401 -12.87 36.15 9.78
N SER A 402 -13.11 35.05 10.50
CA SER A 402 -12.19 34.55 11.53
C SER A 402 -10.79 34.24 10.98
N ILE A 403 -10.71 33.63 9.80
CA ILE A 403 -9.44 33.30 9.15
C ILE A 403 -8.72 34.56 8.68
N GLU A 404 -9.43 35.54 8.13
CA GLU A 404 -8.85 36.84 7.75
C GLU A 404 -8.28 37.57 8.96
N GLU A 405 -9.01 37.59 10.08
CA GLU A 405 -8.54 38.20 11.31
C GLU A 405 -7.28 37.49 11.84
N ALA A 406 -7.28 36.16 11.86
CA ALA A 406 -6.12 35.37 12.25
C ALA A 406 -4.90 35.63 11.34
N LEU A 407 -5.13 35.79 10.04
CA LEU A 407 -4.07 36.09 9.07
C LEU A 407 -3.47 37.49 9.27
N VAL A 408 -4.27 38.46 9.72
CA VAL A 408 -3.78 39.81 10.07
C VAL A 408 -2.99 39.79 11.38
N ARG A 409 -3.38 38.95 12.34
CA ARG A 409 -2.68 38.80 13.63
C ARG A 409 -1.34 38.07 13.51
N ALA A 410 -1.28 37.04 12.66
CA ALA A 410 -0.07 36.27 12.36
C ALA A 410 0.91 37.09 11.52
#